data_AF-A0A6H9HW52-F1
#
_entry.id   AF-A0A6H9HW52-F1
#
_cell.length_a   1.000
_cell.length_b   1.000
_cell.length_c   1.000
_cell.angle_alpha   90.00
_cell.angle_beta   90.00
_cell.angle_gamma   90.00
#
_symmetry.space_group_name_H-M   'P 1'
#
loop_
_entity.id
_entity.type
_entity.pdbx_description
1 polymer ?
#
loop_
_entity_poly.entity_id
_entity_poly.type
_entity_poly.pdbx_seq_one_letter_code
_entity_poly.pdbx_strand_id
1 'polypeptide(L)'
;MKDKTAKPFLKWAGGKTQLINDIEKALPKDISKNKFTYIEPFVGSGAVLFWMLNNFPKLKKAVINDINEDLINTYKTIASKPKELISILQILQNEFHGL
;
A
#
# COMPACT_ATOMS: atom_id res chain seq x y z
N MET A 1 15.95 16.12 2.92
CA MET A 1 15.65 14.77 2.39
C MET A 1 14.17 14.77 2.01
N LYS A 2 13.79 14.45 0.76
CA LYS A 2 12.36 14.37 0.40
C LYS A 2 11.71 13.28 1.25
N ASP A 3 10.67 13.63 2.01
CA ASP A 3 9.83 12.65 2.70
C ASP A 3 9.33 11.62 1.68
N LYS A 4 9.81 10.37 1.81
CA LYS A 4 9.40 9.28 0.93
C LYS A 4 8.07 8.73 1.41
N THR A 5 6.99 9.44 1.08
CA THR A 5 5.61 8.96 1.30
C THR A 5 5.33 7.78 0.39
N ALA A 6 4.98 6.62 0.97
CA ALA A 6 4.59 5.45 0.20
C ALA A 6 3.21 5.68 -0.45
N LYS A 7 3.02 5.18 -1.68
CA LYS A 7 1.79 5.33 -2.46
C LYS A 7 1.40 4.00 -3.10
N PRO A 8 0.11 3.80 -3.44
CA PRO A 8 -0.32 2.69 -4.27
C PRO A 8 0.52 2.57 -5.56
N PHE A 9 0.96 1.36 -5.87
CA PHE A 9 1.82 1.08 -7.03
C PHE A 9 1.05 0.47 -8.21
N LEU A 10 -0.19 0.01 -8.00
CA LEU A 10 -1.07 -0.53 -9.04
C LEU A 10 -2.23 0.41 -9.33
N LYS A 11 -2.58 0.54 -10.62
CA LYS A 11 -3.90 1.00 -11.03
C LYS A 11 -4.88 -0.14 -10.79
N TRP A 12 -5.86 0.08 -9.92
CA TRP A 12 -6.81 -0.95 -9.49
C TRP A 12 -8.22 -0.40 -9.51
N ALA A 13 -9.17 -1.21 -10.00
CA ALA A 13 -10.57 -0.84 -9.97
C ALA A 13 -11.04 -0.67 -8.51
N GLY A 14 -11.82 0.38 -8.24
CA GLY A 14 -12.31 0.66 -6.88
C GLY A 14 -11.25 1.21 -5.92
N GLY A 15 -10.18 1.83 -6.44
CA GLY A 15 -9.19 2.54 -5.63
C GLY A 15 -9.83 3.57 -4.70
N LYS A 16 -9.66 3.39 -3.38
CA LYS A 16 -10.38 4.17 -2.35
C LYS A 16 -9.78 5.55 -2.07
N THR A 17 -8.87 6.04 -2.91
CA THR A 17 -8.16 7.31 -2.67
C THR A 17 -9.11 8.49 -2.51
N GLN A 18 -10.19 8.54 -3.29
CA GLN A 18 -11.20 9.61 -3.19
C GLN A 18 -12.04 9.54 -1.90
N LEU A 19 -12.10 8.37 -1.25
CA LEU A 19 -12.89 8.14 -0.03
C LEU A 19 -12.08 8.35 1.25
N ILE A 20 -10.79 8.68 1.16
CA ILE A 20 -9.91 8.83 2.33
C ILE A 20 -10.48 9.82 3.34
N ASN A 21 -11.00 10.97 2.89
CA ASN A 21 -11.55 12.00 3.79
C ASN A 21 -12.77 11.50 4.58
N ASP A 22 -13.58 10.63 4.00
CA ASP A 22 -14.76 10.09 4.69
C ASP A 22 -14.39 8.93 5.61
N ILE A 23 -13.40 8.12 5.21
CA ILE A 23 -12.80 7.10 6.07
C ILE A 23 -12.19 7.76 7.31
N GLU A 24 -11.43 8.85 7.15
CA GLU A 24 -10.81 9.59 8.25
C GLU A 24 -11.85 10.05 9.28
N LYS A 25 -12.97 10.62 8.82
CA LYS A 25 -14.07 11.04 9.70
C LYS A 25 -14.72 9.87 10.45
N ALA A 26 -14.71 8.68 9.86
CA ALA A 26 -15.31 7.48 10.44
C ALA A 26 -14.37 6.73 11.40
N LEU A 27 -13.08 7.07 11.45
CA LEU A 27 -12.14 6.44 12.38
C LEU A 27 -12.46 6.81 13.84
N PRO A 28 -12.12 5.93 14.81
CA PRO A 28 -12.20 6.27 16.22
C PRO A 28 -11.39 7.54 16.54
N LYS A 29 -12.01 8.51 17.22
CA LYS A 29 -11.39 9.81 17.54
C LYS A 29 -10.10 9.68 18.36
N ASP A 30 -9.94 8.58 19.06
CA ASP A 30 -8.82 8.26 19.93
C ASP A 30 -7.83 7.25 19.33
N ILE A 31 -7.97 6.91 18.04
CA ILE A 31 -7.08 5.96 17.33
C ILE A 31 -5.60 6.36 17.45
N SER A 32 -5.29 7.65 17.56
CA SER A 32 -3.93 8.18 17.71
C SER A 32 -3.41 8.21 19.14
N LYS A 33 -4.22 7.84 20.15
CA LYS A 33 -3.79 7.85 21.57
C LYS A 33 -2.91 6.64 21.89
N ASN A 34 -3.33 5.45 21.46
CA ASN A 34 -2.71 4.18 21.81
C ASN A 34 -2.09 3.50 20.59
N LYS A 35 -1.17 2.56 20.83
CA LYS A 35 -0.65 1.69 19.76
C LYS A 35 -1.77 0.76 19.29
N PHE A 36 -1.86 0.53 17.98
CA PHE A 36 -2.90 -0.34 17.42
C PHE A 36 -2.38 -1.18 16.24
N THR A 37 -3.18 -2.20 15.90
CA THR A 37 -3.01 -3.00 14.67
C THR A 37 -4.08 -2.59 13.68
N TYR A 38 -3.67 -2.20 12.48
CA TYR A 38 -4.57 -1.98 11.36
C TYR A 38 -4.84 -3.30 10.63
N ILE A 39 -6.09 -3.56 10.27
CA ILE A 39 -6.50 -4.78 9.56
C ILE A 39 -7.31 -4.38 8.33
N GLU A 40 -6.88 -4.80 7.14
CA GLU A 40 -7.56 -4.53 5.87
C GLU A 40 -7.78 -5.86 5.11
N PRO A 41 -8.96 -6.49 5.24
CA PRO A 41 -9.23 -7.79 4.63
C PRO A 41 -9.30 -7.80 3.09
N PHE A 42 -9.45 -6.61 2.49
CA PHE A 42 -9.64 -6.38 1.05
C PHE A 42 -8.75 -5.21 0.59
N VAL A 43 -7.44 -5.45 0.54
CA VAL A 43 -6.45 -4.38 0.36
C VAL A 43 -6.50 -3.73 -1.03
N GLY A 44 -6.79 -4.49 -2.09
CA GLY A 44 -6.69 -3.98 -3.46
C GLY A 44 -5.33 -3.28 -3.71
N SER A 45 -5.35 -2.04 -4.21
CA SER A 45 -4.11 -1.25 -4.40
C SER A 45 -3.49 -0.68 -3.11
N GLY A 46 -4.14 -0.90 -1.96
CA GLY A 46 -3.66 -0.43 -0.65
C GLY A 46 -3.77 1.08 -0.45
N ALA A 47 -4.72 1.74 -1.13
CA ALA A 47 -4.93 3.19 -0.98
C ALA A 47 -5.10 3.61 0.49
N VAL A 48 -5.92 2.87 1.25
CA VAL A 48 -6.14 3.13 2.67
C VAL A 48 -4.95 2.67 3.49
N LEU A 49 -4.39 1.47 3.24
CA LEU A 49 -3.16 0.99 3.88
C LEU A 49 -2.03 2.03 3.85
N PHE A 50 -1.67 2.54 2.68
CA PHE A 50 -0.56 3.50 2.57
C PHE A 50 -0.91 4.82 3.26
N TRP A 51 -2.15 5.30 3.15
CA TRP A 51 -2.59 6.46 3.90
C TRP A 51 -2.49 6.25 5.43
N MET A 52 -2.95 5.10 5.94
CA MET A 52 -2.85 4.74 7.36
C MET A 52 -1.40 4.71 7.85
N LEU A 53 -0.50 4.08 7.09
CA LEU A 53 0.92 4.00 7.41
C LEU A 53 1.60 5.37 7.44
N ASN A 54 1.22 6.28 6.53
CA ASN A 54 1.81 7.61 6.45
C ASN A 54 1.26 8.58 7.51
N ASN A 55 0.00 8.42 7.96
CA ASN A 55 -0.68 9.40 8.83
C ASN A 55 -0.80 8.98 10.30
N PHE A 56 -0.60 7.71 10.63
CA PHE A 56 -0.77 7.20 12.01
C PHE A 56 0.50 6.56 12.56
N PRO A 57 1.43 7.35 13.16
CA PRO A 57 2.68 6.83 13.73
C PRO A 57 2.53 5.81 14.87
N LYS A 58 1.33 5.73 15.48
CA LYS A 58 1.00 4.75 16.51
C LYS A 58 0.57 3.39 15.95
N LEU A 59 0.33 3.29 14.64
CA LEU A 59 0.12 2.02 13.94
C LEU A 59 1.38 1.18 14.07
N LYS A 60 1.29 0.07 14.81
CA LYS A 60 2.44 -0.82 15.06
C LYS A 60 2.54 -1.99 14.10
N LYS A 61 1.40 -2.45 13.61
CA LYS A 61 1.30 -3.56 12.68
C LYS A 61 0.16 -3.30 11.72
N ALA A 62 0.35 -3.64 10.46
CA ALA A 62 -0.71 -3.75 9.48
C ALA A 62 -0.85 -5.23 9.10
N VAL A 63 -2.09 -5.72 9.05
CA VAL A 63 -2.44 -7.05 8.53
C VAL A 63 -3.34 -6.82 7.33
N ILE A 64 -2.87 -7.21 6.15
CA ILE A 64 -3.63 -7.07 4.91
C ILE A 64 -3.95 -8.43 4.31
N ASN A 65 -5.06 -8.50 3.60
CA ASN A 65 -5.48 -9.67 2.85
C ASN A 65 -6.16 -9.24 1.55
N ASP A 66 -6.20 -10.16 0.60
CA ASP A 66 -7.04 -10.12 -0.59
C ASP A 66 -7.25 -11.57 -1.04
N ILE A 67 -8.33 -11.83 -1.79
CA ILE A 67 -8.56 -13.16 -2.39
C ILE A 67 -7.64 -13.38 -3.60
N ASN A 68 -7.17 -12.29 -4.22
CA ASN A 68 -6.27 -12.39 -5.36
C ASN A 68 -4.84 -12.74 -4.90
N GLU A 69 -4.43 -13.99 -5.14
CA GLU A 69 -3.11 -14.49 -4.75
C GLU A 69 -1.97 -13.77 -5.45
N ASP A 70 -2.12 -13.41 -6.73
CA ASP A 70 -1.10 -12.67 -7.49
C ASP A 70 -0.86 -11.28 -6.90
N LEU A 71 -1.93 -10.60 -6.46
CA LEU A 71 -1.83 -9.33 -5.76
C LEU A 71 -1.05 -9.48 -4.45
N ILE A 72 -1.40 -10.47 -3.63
CA ILE A 72 -0.70 -10.73 -2.37
C ILE A 72 0.76 -11.13 -2.60
N ASN A 73 1.04 -11.93 -3.61
CA ASN A 73 2.40 -12.29 -4.01
C ASN A 73 3.19 -11.06 -4.49
N THR A 74 2.54 -10.13 -5.17
CA THR A 74 3.14 -8.86 -5.58
C THR A 74 3.55 -8.03 -4.36
N TYR A 75 2.66 -7.86 -3.36
CA TYR A 75 3.00 -7.19 -2.11
C TYR A 75 4.17 -7.86 -1.37
N LYS A 76 4.15 -9.20 -1.25
CA LYS A 76 5.22 -9.97 -0.60
C LYS A 76 6.55 -9.81 -1.34
N THR A 77 6.54 -9.83 -2.66
CA THR A 77 7.73 -9.66 -3.49
C THR A 77 8.32 -8.26 -3.35
N ILE A 78 7.49 -7.22 -3.40
CA ILE A 78 7.92 -5.83 -3.17
C ILE A 78 8.55 -5.69 -1.78
N ALA A 79 7.95 -6.29 -0.75
CA ALA A 79 8.44 -6.20 0.63
C ALA A 79 9.77 -6.94 0.85
N SER A 80 9.95 -8.12 0.23
CA SER A 80 11.10 -9.00 0.49
C SER A 80 12.26 -8.81 -0.48
N LYS A 81 11.98 -8.47 -1.75
CA LYS A 81 12.96 -8.46 -2.85
C LYS A 81 12.85 -7.22 -3.76
N PRO A 82 12.78 -5.99 -3.21
CA PRO A 82 12.50 -4.79 -4.01
C PRO A 82 13.57 -4.52 -5.09
N LYS A 83 14.86 -4.73 -4.77
CA LYS A 83 15.95 -4.47 -5.72
C LYS A 83 15.95 -5.45 -6.89
N GLU A 84 15.72 -6.73 -6.61
CA GLU A 84 15.63 -7.78 -7.62
C GLU A 84 14.44 -7.51 -8.56
N LEU A 85 13.27 -7.21 -7.98
CA LEU A 85 12.09 -6.83 -8.74
C LEU A 85 12.34 -5.62 -9.65
N ILE A 86 12.93 -4.54 -9.11
CA ILE A 86 13.25 -3.33 -9.90
C ILE A 86 14.22 -3.66 -11.03
N SER A 87 15.23 -4.50 -10.79
CA SER A 87 16.18 -4.91 -11.84
C SER A 87 15.48 -5.63 -12.99
N ILE A 88 14.54 -6.54 -12.69
CA ILE A 88 13.79 -7.27 -13.72
C ILE A 88 12.84 -6.33 -14.47
N LEU A 89 12.11 -5.47 -13.76
CA LEU A 89 11.20 -4.49 -14.38
C LEU A 89 11.95 -3.51 -15.29
N GLN A 90 13.18 -3.13 -14.94
CA GLN A 90 14.00 -2.24 -15.77
C GLN A 90 14.37 -2.88 -17.12
N ILE A 91 14.59 -4.19 -17.16
CA ILE A 91 14.84 -4.92 -18.41
C ILE A 91 13.60 -4.82 -19.31
N LEU A 92 12.42 -5.17 -18.77
CA LEU A 92 11.16 -5.11 -19.51
C LEU A 92 10.84 -3.68 -20.00
N GLN A 93 11.12 -2.68 -19.16
CA GLN A 93 10.95 -1.27 -19.53
C GLN A 93 11.86 -0.87 -20.70
N ASN A 94 13.13 -1.28 -20.67
CA ASN A 94 14.08 -0.96 -21.74
C ASN A 94 13.71 -1.66 -23.05
N GLU A 95 13.25 -2.91 -22.98
CA GLU A 95 12.74 -3.65 -24.14
C GLU A 95 11.52 -2.95 -24.75
N PHE A 96 10.55 -2.54 -23.93
CA PHE A 96 9.36 -1.84 -24.39
C PHE A 96 9.67 -0.49 -25.07
N HIS A 97 10.62 0.28 -24.53
CA HIS A 97 11.03 1.57 -25.12
C HIS A 97 11.99 1.44 -26.32
N GLY A 98 12.54 0.25 -26.55
CA GLY A 98 13.35 -0.05 -27.72
C GLY A 98 12.54 -0.41 -28.97
N LEU A 99 11.23 -0.63 -28.82
CA LEU A 99 10.25 -0.82 -29.90
C LEU A 99 9.83 0.53 -30.51
#